data_AF-A0A7K2QA58-F1
#
_entry.id   AF-A0A7K2QA58-F1
#
_cell.length_a   1.000
_cell.length_b   1.000
_cell.length_c   1.000
_cell.angle_alpha   90.00
_cell.angle_beta   90.00
_cell.angle_gamma   90.00
#
_symmetry.space_group_name_H-M   'P 1'
#
loop_
_entity.id
_entity.type
_entity.pdbx_description
1 polymer ?
#
loop_
_entity_poly.entity_id
_entity_poly.type
_entity_poly.pdbx_seq_one_letter_code
_entity_poly.pdbx_strand_id
1 'polypeptide(L)'
;RSALTLTNASDRPARTVLLGGPPFEEEIVMWWNFVGRSHEDIVRAREEWERASDRFGTVEGYPGARLPAPALPNAVIAPRKNPSRH
;
A
#
# COMPACT_ATOMS: atom_id res chain seq x y z
N ARG A 1 8.57 9.32 24.59
CA ARG A 1 10.04 9.21 24.44
C ARG A 1 10.44 9.96 23.17
N SER A 2 11.53 10.73 23.21
CA SER A 2 11.99 11.59 22.08
C SER A 2 13.25 11.06 21.37
N ALA A 3 13.83 9.94 21.83
CA ALA A 3 15.06 9.38 21.28
C ALA A 3 14.97 7.85 21.16
N LEU A 4 15.68 7.32 20.15
CA LEU A 4 15.87 5.90 19.89
C LEU A 4 17.38 5.64 19.79
N THR A 5 17.90 4.68 20.56
CA THR A 5 19.30 4.23 20.47
C THR A 5 19.36 2.97 19.62
N LEU A 6 20.26 2.96 18.62
CA LEU A 6 20.53 1.81 17.76
C LEU A 6 21.98 1.35 17.98
N THR A 7 22.17 0.05 18.24
CA THR A 7 23.50 -0.54 18.46
C THR A 7 23.71 -1.71 17.50
N ASN A 8 24.82 -1.71 16.76
CA ASN A 8 25.28 -2.88 16.01
C ASN A 8 26.24 -3.68 16.87
N ALA A 9 25.84 -4.87 17.32
CA ALA A 9 26.66 -5.75 18.15
C ALA A 9 27.58 -6.68 17.34
N SER A 10 27.59 -6.58 16.01
CA SER A 10 28.42 -7.41 15.13
C SER A 10 29.69 -6.68 14.69
N ASP A 11 30.66 -7.46 14.21
CA ASP A 11 31.92 -7.00 13.63
C ASP A 11 31.80 -6.61 12.13
N ARG A 12 30.60 -6.71 11.54
CA ARG A 12 30.33 -6.35 10.15
C ARG A 12 29.47 -5.08 10.04
N PRO A 13 29.60 -4.28 8.96
CA PRO A 13 28.76 -3.11 8.74
C PRO A 13 27.26 -3.46 8.68
N ALA A 14 26.45 -2.70 9.40
CA ALA A 14 24.99 -2.76 9.30
C ALA A 14 24.47 -1.74 8.28
N ARG A 15 23.43 -2.11 7.52
CA ARG A 15 22.64 -1.20 6.70
C ARG A 15 21.22 -1.18 7.26
N THR A 16 20.76 -0.02 7.69
CA THR A 16 19.45 0.14 8.35
C THR A 16 18.62 1.22 7.68
N VAL A 17 17.30 1.11 7.81
CA VAL A 17 16.33 2.13 7.42
C VAL A 17 15.40 2.35 8.61
N LEU A 18 15.25 3.60 9.03
CA LEU A 18 14.30 4.02 10.06
C LEU A 18 13.17 4.79 9.40
N LEU A 19 11.95 4.28 9.52
CA LEU A 19 10.73 4.95 9.03
C LEU A 19 9.87 5.32 10.24
N GLY A 20 9.39 6.56 10.25
CA GLY A 20 8.51 7.06 11.30
C GLY A 20 7.76 8.30 10.81
N GLY A 21 6.66 8.60 11.48
CA GLY A 21 5.79 9.71 11.14
C GLY A 21 4.60 9.76 12.10
N PRO A 22 3.84 10.87 12.09
CA PRO A 22 2.57 10.92 12.80
C PRO A 22 1.64 9.80 12.28
N PRO A 23 0.80 9.19 13.14
CA PRO A 23 -0.24 8.27 12.68
C PRO A 23 -1.15 8.95 11.65
N PHE A 24 -1.62 8.20 10.66
CA PHE A 24 -2.62 8.73 9.72
C PHE A 24 -3.91 9.05 10.47
N GLU A 25 -4.51 10.21 10.19
CA GLU A 25 -5.78 10.61 10.80
C GLU A 25 -6.98 9.92 10.13
N GLU A 26 -6.83 9.50 8.88
CA GLU A 26 -7.86 8.81 8.09
C GLU A 26 -7.67 7.28 8.12
N GLU A 27 -8.78 6.54 8.10
CA GLU A 27 -8.76 5.10 7.84
C GLU A 27 -8.58 4.84 6.34
N ILE A 28 -7.62 4.00 5.96
CA ILE A 28 -7.34 3.67 4.55
C ILE A 28 -7.62 2.20 4.28
N VAL A 29 -8.23 1.89 3.15
CA VAL A 29 -8.34 0.53 2.62
C VAL A 29 -7.22 0.33 1.59
N MET A 30 -6.46 -0.74 1.74
CA MET A 30 -5.35 -1.07 0.85
C MET A 30 -5.46 -2.51 0.40
N TRP A 31 -5.43 -2.72 -0.91
CA TRP A 31 -5.42 -4.04 -1.53
C TRP A 31 -4.68 -3.97 -2.86
N TRP A 32 -3.76 -4.92 -3.08
CA TRP A 32 -2.84 -4.88 -4.21
C TRP A 32 -2.17 -3.49 -4.32
N ASN A 33 -2.15 -2.89 -5.50
CA ASN A 33 -1.57 -1.57 -5.77
C ASN A 33 -2.57 -0.42 -5.58
N PHE A 34 -3.71 -0.67 -4.93
CA PHE A 34 -4.75 0.33 -4.72
C PHE A 34 -4.83 0.76 -3.25
N VAL A 35 -4.94 2.08 -3.06
CA VAL A 35 -5.22 2.71 -1.78
C VAL A 35 -6.44 3.61 -1.96
N GLY A 36 -7.45 3.42 -1.11
CA GLY A 36 -8.69 4.19 -1.11
C GLY A 36 -9.20 4.40 0.30
N ARG A 37 -10.38 5.03 0.44
CA ARG A 37 -11.03 5.27 1.73
C ARG A 37 -12.07 4.21 2.06
N SER A 38 -12.52 3.42 1.07
CA SER A 38 -13.49 2.36 1.27
C SER A 38 -13.24 1.13 0.37
N HIS A 39 -13.99 0.06 0.59
CA HIS A 39 -13.95 -1.12 -0.27
C HIS A 39 -14.42 -0.80 -1.69
N GLU A 40 -15.44 0.06 -1.82
CA GLU A 40 -15.99 0.50 -3.11
C GLU A 40 -14.95 1.28 -3.93
N ASP A 41 -14.08 2.05 -3.27
CA ASP A 41 -12.96 2.70 -3.96
C ASP A 41 -12.01 1.67 -4.60
N ILE A 42 -11.75 0.55 -3.91
CA ILE A 42 -10.91 -0.54 -4.41
C ILE A 42 -11.60 -1.27 -5.56
N VAL A 43 -12.90 -1.56 -5.43
CA VAL A 43 -13.70 -2.18 -6.51
C VAL A 43 -13.63 -1.32 -7.77
N ARG A 44 -13.92 -0.01 -7.64
CA ARG A 44 -13.87 0.94 -8.76
C ARG A 44 -12.48 1.01 -9.39
N ALA A 45 -11.43 1.14 -8.57
CA ALA A 45 -10.05 1.19 -9.06
C ALA A 45 -9.66 -0.09 -9.82
N ARG A 46 -10.09 -1.27 -9.33
CA ARG A 46 -9.88 -2.55 -10.01
C ARG A 46 -10.60 -2.60 -11.35
N GLU A 47 -11.88 -2.24 -11.41
CA GLU A 47 -12.65 -2.26 -12.65
C GLU A 47 -12.10 -1.30 -13.71
N GLU A 48 -11.64 -0.13 -13.29
CA GLU A 48 -10.98 0.84 -14.16
C GLU A 48 -9.63 0.33 -14.67
N TRP A 49 -8.87 -0.37 -13.83
CA TRP A 49 -7.61 -0.98 -14.22
C TRP A 49 -7.80 -2.10 -15.26
N GLU A 50 -8.76 -2.99 -15.00
CA GLU A 50 -9.10 -4.12 -15.89
C GLU A 50 -9.62 -3.67 -17.25
N ARG A 51 -10.41 -2.59 -17.27
CA ARG A 51 -10.94 -2.02 -18.52
C ARG A 51 -9.94 -1.11 -19.25
N ALA A 52 -8.73 -0.96 -18.73
CA ALA A 52 -7.73 -0.05 -19.24
C ALA A 52 -8.23 1.39 -19.43
N SER A 53 -8.92 1.91 -18.41
CA SER A 53 -9.41 3.29 -18.45
C SER A 53 -8.26 4.31 -18.48
N ASP A 54 -8.57 5.50 -19.01
CA ASP A 54 -7.63 6.62 -19.14
C ASP A 54 -6.99 7.04 -17.80
N ARG A 55 -7.66 6.76 -16.66
CA ARG A 55 -7.16 7.03 -15.31
C ARG A 55 -5.77 6.44 -15.07
N PHE A 56 -5.48 5.27 -15.63
CA PHE A 56 -4.22 4.56 -15.43
C PHE A 56 -3.22 4.73 -16.57
N GLY A 57 -3.62 5.40 -17.65
CA GLY A 57 -2.80 5.63 -18.84
C GLY A 57 -2.29 4.34 -19.48
N THR A 58 -1.27 4.50 -20.31
CA THR A 58 -0.55 3.41 -21.00
C THR A 58 0.94 3.60 -20.83
N VAL A 59 1.67 2.51 -20.63
CA VAL A 59 3.13 2.50 -20.56
C VAL A 59 3.68 2.01 -21.89
N GLU A 60 4.33 2.91 -22.63
CA GLU A 60 4.99 2.59 -23.88
C GLU A 60 6.38 1.98 -23.63
N GLY A 61 6.82 1.10 -24.53
CA GLY A 61 8.16 0.50 -24.48
C GLY A 61 8.33 -0.70 -23.54
N TYR A 62 7.29 -1.10 -22.80
CA TYR A 62 7.31 -2.35 -22.04
C TYR A 62 6.86 -3.53 -22.94
N PRO A 63 7.70 -4.56 -23.16
CA PRO A 63 7.38 -5.64 -24.10
C PRO A 63 6.42 -6.70 -23.53
N GLY A 64 5.76 -6.43 -22.39
CA GLY A 64 4.85 -7.35 -21.72
C GLY A 64 3.41 -6.87 -21.71
N ALA A 65 2.47 -7.80 -21.51
CA ALA A 65 1.08 -7.46 -21.30
C ALA A 65 0.88 -6.72 -19.96
N ARG A 66 -0.20 -5.93 -19.89
CA ARG A 66 -0.68 -5.35 -18.64
C ARG A 66 -0.95 -6.47 -17.63
N LEU A 67 -0.47 -6.31 -16.41
CA LEU A 67 -0.73 -7.27 -15.33
C LEU A 67 -2.21 -7.22 -14.92
N PRO A 68 -2.96 -8.33 -14.96
CA PRO A 68 -4.34 -8.33 -14.48
C PRO A 68 -4.36 -8.16 -12.97
N ALA A 69 -5.32 -7.39 -12.47
CA ALA A 69 -5.60 -7.31 -11.05
C ALA A 69 -6.19 -8.64 -10.57
N PRO A 70 -5.78 -9.15 -9.39
CA PRO A 70 -6.35 -10.39 -8.85
C PRO A 70 -7.88 -10.30 -8.67
N ALA A 71 -8.55 -11.44 -8.52
CA ALA A 71 -9.95 -11.44 -8.09
C ALA A 71 -10.06 -10.81 -6.69
N LEU A 72 -11.12 -10.05 -6.45
CA LEU A 72 -11.39 -9.56 -5.11
C LEU A 72 -11.75 -10.73 -4.19
N PRO A 73 -11.38 -10.66 -2.90
CA PRO A 73 -11.85 -11.64 -1.93
C PRO A 73 -13.38 -11.57 -1.81
N ASN A 74 -14.01 -12.69 -1.44
CA ASN A 74 -15.46 -12.75 -1.16
C ASN A 74 -15.86 -12.07 0.16
N ALA A 75 -15.09 -11.06 0.60
CA ALA A 75 -15.27 -10.34 1.85
C ALA A 75 -14.93 -8.86 1.65
N VAL A 76 -15.60 -8.00 2.43
CA VAL A 76 -15.30 -6.57 2.46
C VAL A 76 -13.91 -6.36 3.06
N ILE A 77 -13.09 -5.58 2.38
CA ILE A 77 -11.72 -5.29 2.81
C ILE A 77 -11.80 -4.21 3.90
N ALA A 78 -11.40 -4.58 5.12
CA ALA A 78 -11.44 -3.67 6.25
C ALA A 78 -10.38 -2.56 6.13
N PRO A 79 -10.70 -1.32 6.55
CA PRO A 79 -9.70 -0.27 6.66
C PRO A 79 -8.61 -0.63 7.67
N ARG A 80 -7.39 -0.17 7.39
CA ARG A 80 -6.27 -0.22 8.33
C ARG A 80 -6.51 0.81 9.41
N LYS A 81 -6.65 0.34 10.65
CA LYS A 81 -6.83 1.17 11.83
C LYS A 81 -5.49 1.40 12.51
N ASN A 82 -5.31 2.59 13.07
CA ASN A 82 -4.18 2.82 13.96
C ASN A 82 -4.30 1.90 15.19
N PRO A 83 -3.18 1.35 15.68
CA PRO A 83 -3.19 0.61 16.94
C PRO A 83 -3.67 1.51 18.08
N SER A 84 -4.31 0.91 19.08
CA SER A 84 -4.73 1.61 20.30
C SER A 84 -3.54 2.35 20.91
N ARG A 85 -3.72 3.63 21.25
CA ARG A 85 -2.70 4.41 21.94
C ARG A 85 -2.50 3.81 23.34
N HIS A 86 -1.27 3.41 23.66
CA HIS A 86 -0.82 3.03 25.00
C HIS A 86 -0.30 4.26 25.74
#